data_AF-A0A1F6QK81-F1
#
_entry.id   AF-A0A1F6QK81-F1
#
_cell.length_a   1.000
_cell.length_b   1.000
_cell.length_c   1.000
_cell.angle_alpha   90.00
_cell.angle_beta   90.00
_cell.angle_gamma   90.00
#
_symmetry.space_group_name_H-M   'P 1'
#
loop_
_entity.id
_entity.type
_entity.pdbx_description
1 polymer ?
#
loop_
_entity_poly.entity_id
_entity_poly.type
_entity_poly.pdbx_seq_one_letter_code
_entity_poly.pdbx_strand_id
1 'polypeptide(L)'
;MTARNTKQKSTDLRKRFSIEMCDNFTQRLHPLQSREVKLGAIIALRNFIKETHINDSILFNFLVDAIADPDKKVRDLVFKVVREVANHEIVELIEVKLKELKRIGFDSISLNVDTS
;
A
#
# COMPACT_ATOMS: atom_id res chain seq x y z
N MET A 1 -3.28 39.03 4.44
CA MET A 1 -2.12 38.13 4.19
C MET A 1 -2.15 36.97 5.19
N THR A 2 -2.90 35.90 4.93
CA THR A 2 -3.09 34.80 5.93
C THR A 2 -3.23 33.40 5.32
N ALA A 3 -3.17 33.25 3.99
CA ALA A 3 -3.40 31.98 3.32
C ALA A 3 -2.15 31.06 3.22
N ARG A 4 -0.94 31.60 3.43
CA ARG A 4 0.31 30.81 3.29
C ARG A 4 0.62 29.94 4.52
N ASN A 5 0.16 30.34 5.70
CA ASN A 5 0.57 29.69 6.96
C ASN A 5 -0.25 28.43 7.30
N THR A 6 -1.50 28.34 6.82
CA THR A 6 -2.38 27.18 7.03
C THR A 6 -2.08 26.01 6.09
N LYS A 7 -1.72 26.28 4.83
CA LYS A 7 -1.33 25.23 3.87
C LYS A 7 -0.06 24.51 4.29
N GLN A 8 0.94 25.26 4.78
CA GLN A 8 2.25 24.72 5.17
C GLN A 8 2.17 23.87 6.45
N LYS A 9 1.39 24.31 7.46
CA LYS A 9 1.07 23.48 8.64
C LYS A 9 0.32 22.20 8.30
N SER A 10 -0.66 22.27 7.38
CA SER A 10 -1.39 21.09 6.89
C SER A 10 -0.46 20.08 6.22
N THR A 11 0.52 20.53 5.44
CA THR A 11 1.48 19.62 4.78
C THR A 11 2.47 18.99 5.75
N ASP A 12 2.93 19.72 6.77
CA ASP A 12 3.81 19.16 7.81
C ASP A 12 3.09 18.17 8.74
N LEU A 13 1.82 18.44 9.07
CA LEU A 13 0.99 17.46 9.79
C LEU A 13 0.76 16.20 8.96
N ARG A 14 0.44 16.32 7.66
CA ARG A 14 0.27 15.15 6.77
C ARG A 14 1.55 14.32 6.66
N LYS A 15 2.73 14.96 6.61
CA LYS A 15 4.03 14.28 6.55
C LYS A 15 4.41 13.59 7.87
N ARG A 16 4.14 14.22 9.02
CA ARG A 16 4.38 13.59 10.33
C ARG A 16 3.42 12.43 10.59
N PHE A 17 2.15 12.59 10.21
CA PHE A 17 1.16 11.52 10.27
C PHE A 17 1.48 10.37 9.32
N SER A 18 2.11 10.62 8.16
CA SER A 18 2.46 9.54 7.23
C SER A 18 3.58 8.65 7.80
N ILE A 19 4.61 9.22 8.44
CA ILE A 19 5.73 8.45 9.00
C ILE A 19 5.29 7.53 10.15
N GLU A 20 4.58 8.05 11.16
CA GLU A 20 4.12 7.23 12.30
C GLU A 20 3.14 6.13 11.86
N MET A 21 2.33 6.39 10.84
CA MET A 21 1.44 5.37 10.27
C MET A 21 2.21 4.33 9.46
N CYS A 22 3.26 4.72 8.74
CA CYS A 22 4.13 3.79 8.04
C CYS A 22 4.80 2.81 9.02
N ASP A 23 5.30 3.29 10.17
CA ASP A 23 5.88 2.42 11.20
C ASP A 23 4.84 1.44 11.76
N ASN A 24 3.60 1.91 11.99
CA ASN A 24 2.50 1.07 12.48
C ASN A 24 2.08 0.00 11.45
N PHE A 25 2.05 0.34 10.16
CA PHE A 25 1.78 -0.64 9.10
C PHE A 25 2.92 -1.63 8.91
N THR A 26 4.18 -1.19 9.03
CA THR A 26 5.37 -2.07 8.98
C THR A 26 5.28 -3.16 10.04
N GLN A 27 4.94 -2.79 11.28
CA GLN A 27 4.81 -3.74 12.39
C GLN A 27 3.66 -4.74 12.17
N ARG A 28 2.55 -4.29 11.56
CA ARG A 28 1.35 -5.10 11.35
C ARG A 28 1.39 -5.98 10.09
N LEU A 29 2.21 -5.61 9.10
CA LEU A 29 2.44 -6.41 7.89
C LEU A 29 3.68 -7.29 7.99
N HIS A 30 4.34 -7.30 9.15
CA HIS A 30 5.47 -8.18 9.41
C HIS A 30 5.09 -9.66 9.18
N PRO A 31 5.98 -10.49 8.59
CA PRO A 31 5.67 -11.88 8.24
C PRO A 31 5.13 -12.73 9.40
N LEU A 32 5.56 -12.44 10.63
CA LEU A 32 5.15 -13.12 11.86
C LEU A 32 3.77 -12.71 12.41
N GLN A 33 3.13 -11.69 11.84
CA GLN A 33 1.80 -11.26 12.28
C GLN A 33 0.73 -12.25 11.82
N SER A 34 -0.36 -12.34 12.59
CA SER A 34 -1.50 -13.17 12.20
C SER A 34 -2.13 -12.64 10.91
N ARG A 35 -2.77 -13.54 10.17
CA ARG A 35 -3.52 -13.19 8.96
C ARG A 35 -4.52 -12.07 9.23
N GLU A 36 -5.23 -12.12 10.35
CA GLU A 36 -6.25 -11.15 10.73
C GLU A 36 -5.67 -9.75 10.93
N VAL A 37 -4.48 -9.66 11.55
CA VAL A 37 -3.77 -8.39 11.73
C VAL A 37 -3.33 -7.81 10.39
N LYS A 38 -2.81 -8.66 9.48
CA LYS A 38 -2.40 -8.24 8.14
C LYS A 38 -3.58 -7.74 7.30
N LEU A 39 -4.71 -8.47 7.31
CA LEU A 39 -5.92 -8.06 6.61
C LEU A 39 -6.47 -6.72 7.15
N GLY A 40 -6.50 -6.56 8.47
CA GLY A 40 -6.91 -5.30 9.11
C GLY A 40 -6.01 -4.13 8.74
N ALA A 41 -4.70 -4.36 8.68
CA ALA A 41 -3.72 -3.37 8.24
C ALA A 41 -3.95 -2.93 6.78
N ILE A 42 -4.17 -3.88 5.86
CA ILE A 42 -4.43 -3.58 4.45
C ILE A 42 -5.74 -2.77 4.28
N ILE A 43 -6.79 -3.10 5.03
CA ILE A 43 -8.06 -2.35 5.02
C ILE A 43 -7.87 -0.93 5.55
N ALA A 44 -7.17 -0.77 6.68
CA ALA A 44 -6.92 0.53 7.26
C ALA A 44 -6.08 1.41 6.31
N LEU A 45 -5.08 0.82 5.65
CA LEU A 45 -4.26 1.50 4.66
C LEU A 45 -5.09 1.97 3.46
N ARG A 46 -5.95 1.11 2.92
CA ARG A 46 -6.89 1.48 1.84
C ARG A 46 -7.75 2.69 2.23
N ASN A 47 -8.39 2.64 3.41
CA ASN A 47 -9.27 3.71 3.85
C ASN A 47 -8.50 5.02 4.04
N PHE A 48 -7.31 4.94 4.64
CA PHE A 48 -6.44 6.10 4.82
C PHE A 48 -6.06 6.75 3.48
N ILE A 49 -5.66 5.96 2.47
CA ILE A 49 -5.31 6.48 1.14
C ILE A 49 -6.53 7.17 0.51
N LYS A 50 -7.72 6.56 0.60
CA LYS A 50 -8.96 7.13 0.06
C LYS A 50 -9.38 8.43 0.75
N GLU A 51 -9.24 8.51 2.08
CA GLU A 51 -9.66 9.68 2.86
C GLU A 51 -8.68 10.86 2.74
N THR A 52 -7.39 10.56 2.66
CA THR A 52 -6.34 11.60 2.70
C THR A 52 -5.86 12.02 1.32
N HIS A 53 -6.14 11.22 0.28
CA HIS A 53 -5.54 11.31 -1.06
C HIS A 53 -4.00 11.35 -1.02
N ILE A 54 -3.40 10.80 0.03
CA ILE A 54 -1.95 10.71 0.15
C ILE A 54 -1.47 9.61 -0.78
N ASN A 55 -0.76 10.02 -1.84
CA ASN A 55 -0.01 9.15 -2.72
C ASN A 55 1.47 9.12 -2.27
N ASP A 56 1.77 8.39 -1.20
CA ASP A 56 3.12 8.29 -0.63
C ASP A 56 3.75 6.94 -1.02
N SER A 57 4.89 6.98 -1.69
CA SER A 57 5.60 5.78 -2.17
C SER A 57 5.93 4.80 -1.04
N ILE A 58 6.11 5.28 0.20
CA ILE A 58 6.36 4.43 1.37
C ILE A 58 5.11 3.59 1.69
N LEU A 59 3.93 4.19 1.63
CA LEU A 59 2.67 3.49 1.87
C LEU A 59 2.42 2.39 0.82
N PHE A 60 2.84 2.63 -0.43
CA PHE A 60 2.72 1.65 -1.49
C PHE A 60 3.75 0.54 -1.43
N ASN A 61 4.96 0.80 -0.92
CA ASN A 61 5.94 -0.26 -0.67
C ASN A 61 5.39 -1.36 0.25
N PHE A 62 4.57 -1.00 1.24
CA PHE A 62 3.89 -2.00 2.08
C PHE A 62 2.91 -2.87 1.32
N LEU A 63 2.15 -2.29 0.39
CA LEU A 63 1.26 -3.06 -0.47
C LEU A 63 2.07 -3.95 -1.41
N VAL A 64 3.16 -3.43 -1.99
CA VAL A 64 4.07 -4.18 -2.87
C VAL A 64 4.68 -5.39 -2.15
N ASP A 65 5.12 -5.23 -0.90
CA ASP A 65 5.67 -6.35 -0.13
C ASP A 65 4.60 -7.37 0.26
N ALA A 66 3.39 -6.92 0.60
CA ALA A 66 2.27 -7.78 0.95
C ALA A 66 1.73 -8.61 -0.24
N ILE A 67 2.13 -8.30 -1.48
CA ILE A 67 1.84 -9.14 -2.66
C ILE A 67 2.56 -10.49 -2.58
N ALA A 68 3.71 -10.54 -1.91
CA ALA A 68 4.47 -11.76 -1.68
C ALA A 68 4.03 -12.52 -0.42
N ASP A 69 2.96 -12.08 0.27
CA ASP A 69 2.53 -12.73 1.51
C ASP A 69 2.17 -14.20 1.25
N PRO A 70 2.58 -15.15 2.12
CA PRO A 70 2.27 -16.57 1.93
C PRO A 70 0.76 -16.87 1.96
N ASP A 71 -0.05 -16.06 2.64
CA ASP A 71 -1.49 -16.25 2.71
C ASP A 71 -2.21 -15.72 1.47
N LYS A 72 -2.94 -16.59 0.78
CA LYS A 72 -3.67 -16.23 -0.44
C LYS A 72 -4.70 -15.12 -0.22
N LYS A 73 -5.42 -15.10 0.92
CA LYS A 73 -6.45 -14.08 1.19
C LYS A 73 -5.82 -12.72 1.41
N VAL A 74 -4.63 -12.68 2.03
CA VAL A 74 -3.84 -11.46 2.16
C VAL A 74 -3.48 -10.95 0.76
N ARG A 75 -2.90 -11.79 -0.10
CA ARG A 75 -2.58 -11.41 -1.49
C ARG A 75 -3.79 -10.91 -2.28
N ASP A 76 -4.90 -11.65 -2.25
CA ASP A 76 -6.13 -11.29 -2.94
C ASP A 76 -6.66 -9.91 -2.50
N LEU A 77 -6.62 -9.64 -1.20
CA LEU A 77 -7.03 -8.35 -0.65
C LEU A 77 -6.08 -7.23 -1.08
N VAL A 78 -4.77 -7.46 -1.06
CA VAL A 78 -3.78 -6.49 -1.54
C VAL A 78 -4.05 -6.11 -2.99
N PHE A 79 -4.30 -7.08 -3.87
CA PHE A 79 -4.64 -6.79 -5.27
C PHE A 79 -5.92 -5.98 -5.41
N LYS A 80 -6.94 -6.29 -4.60
CA LYS A 80 -8.16 -5.50 -4.59
C LYS A 80 -7.89 -4.05 -4.17
N VAL A 81 -7.12 -3.85 -3.09
CA VAL A 81 -6.76 -2.50 -2.61
C VAL A 81 -6.00 -1.75 -3.68
N VAL A 82 -4.97 -2.37 -4.25
CA VAL A 82 -4.17 -1.79 -5.34
C VAL A 82 -5.07 -1.34 -6.48
N ARG A 83 -5.99 -2.19 -6.99
CA ARG A 83 -6.90 -1.77 -8.06
C ARG A 83 -7.79 -0.58 -7.68
N GLU A 84 -8.15 -0.46 -6.40
CA GLU A 84 -9.01 0.62 -5.91
C GLU A 84 -8.26 1.93 -5.67
N VAL A 85 -6.95 1.90 -5.40
CA VAL A 85 -6.18 3.10 -4.99
C VAL A 85 -4.98 3.40 -5.88
N ALA A 86 -4.63 2.50 -6.81
CA ALA A 86 -3.44 2.66 -7.64
C ALA A 86 -3.63 3.78 -8.65
N ASN A 87 -2.63 4.64 -8.70
CA ASN A 87 -2.28 5.44 -9.86
C ASN A 87 -1.18 4.72 -10.65
N HIS A 88 -0.86 5.26 -11.81
CA HIS A 88 0.08 4.69 -12.78
C HIS A 88 1.42 4.26 -12.16
N GLU A 89 1.99 5.07 -11.26
CA GLU A 89 3.29 4.80 -10.62
C GLU A 89 3.27 3.53 -9.75
N ILE A 90 2.15 3.29 -9.06
CA ILE A 90 2.00 2.13 -8.18
C ILE A 90 1.80 0.85 -8.99
N VAL A 91 1.05 0.94 -10.09
CA VAL A 91 0.87 -0.18 -11.02
C VAL A 91 2.23 -0.64 -11.54
N GLU A 92 3.07 0.30 -11.97
CA GLU A 92 4.44 -0.01 -12.44
C GLU A 92 5.29 -0.70 -11.37
N LEU A 93 5.33 -0.18 -10.14
CA LEU A 93 6.10 -0.78 -9.04
C LEU A 93 5.65 -2.22 -8.75
N ILE A 94 4.34 -2.44 -8.80
CA ILE A 94 3.78 -3.77 -8.56
C ILE A 94 4.08 -4.71 -9.72
N GLU A 95 3.98 -4.27 -10.97
CA GLU A 95 4.35 -5.07 -12.13
C GLU A 95 5.83 -5.50 -12.08
N VAL A 96 6.72 -4.61 -11.67
CA VAL A 96 8.14 -4.94 -11.45
C VAL A 96 8.27 -6.02 -10.39
N LYS A 97 7.62 -5.84 -9.22
CA LYS A 97 7.67 -6.84 -8.14
C LYS A 97 7.10 -8.19 -8.56
N LEU A 98 6.01 -8.21 -9.32
CA LEU A 98 5.44 -9.43 -9.87
C LEU A 98 6.38 -10.14 -10.83
N LYS A 99 7.11 -9.40 -11.68
CA LYS A 99 8.13 -9.98 -12.56
C LYS A 99 9.27 -10.59 -11.75
N GLU A 100 9.70 -9.95 -10.67
CA GLU A 100 10.70 -10.50 -9.74
C GLU A 100 10.21 -11.79 -9.06
N LEU A 101 8.98 -11.77 -8.53
CA LEU A 101 8.37 -12.91 -7.88
C LEU A 101 8.22 -14.11 -8.84
N LYS A 102 7.79 -13.87 -10.08
CA LYS A 102 7.73 -14.91 -11.12
C LYS A 102 9.11 -15.51 -11.41
N ARG A 103 10.17 -14.70 -11.46
CA ARG A 103 11.55 -15.20 -11.68
C ARG A 103 12.03 -16.16 -10.58
N ILE A 104 11.49 -16.07 -9.37
CA ILE A 104 11.84 -16.94 -8.25
C ILE A 104 10.81 -18.06 -8.02
N GLY A 105 9.91 -18.32 -8.98
CA GLY A 105 8.96 -19.44 -8.95
C GLY A 105 7.62 -19.16 -8.26
N PHE A 106 7.26 -17.88 -8.07
CA PHE A 106 5.96 -17.49 -7.56
C PHE A 106 4.92 -17.41 -8.71
N ASP A 107 4.54 -18.57 -9.26
CA ASP A 107 3.78 -18.66 -10.52
C ASP A 107 2.27 -18.39 -10.41
N SER A 108 1.74 -18.18 -9.21
CA SER A 108 0.29 -18.13 -8.94
C SER A 108 -0.34 -16.72 -8.99
N ILE A 109 0.40 -15.71 -9.46
CA ILE A 109 0.00 -14.32 -9.30
C ILE A 109 -0.03 -13.57 -10.64
N SER A 110 -1.23 -13.23 -11.11
CA SER A 110 -1.47 -12.33 -12.24
C SER A 110 -2.38 -11.18 -11.84
N LEU A 111 -1.91 -9.96 -12.04
CA LEU A 111 -2.70 -8.74 -11.97
C LEU A 111 -3.39 -8.51 -13.31
N ASN A 112 -4.64 -8.95 -13.46
CA ASN A 112 -5.50 -8.41 -14.51
C ASN A 112 -5.95 -7.01 -14.05
N VAL A 113 -5.17 -5.97 -14.33
CA VAL A 113 -5.63 -4.59 -14.15
C VAL A 113 -6.23 -4.18 -15.48
N ASP A 114 -7.56 -4.14 -15.55
CA ASP A 114 -8.23 -3.46 -16.66
C ASP A 114 -8.00 -1.96 -16.47
N THR A 115 -6.98 -1.43 -17.15
CA THR A 115 -6.77 0.02 -17.26
C THR A 115 -7.80 0.55 -18.26
N SER A 116 -8.95 0.99 -17.74
CA SER A 116 -9.97 1.73 -18.51
C SER A 116 -9.71 3.23 -18.46
#